data_AF-A0A526V0P7-F1
#
_entry.id   AF-A0A526V0P7-F1
#
_cell.length_a   1.000
_cell.length_b   1.000
_cell.length_c   1.000
_cell.angle_alpha   90.00
_cell.angle_beta   90.00
_cell.angle_gamma   90.00
#
_symmetry.space_group_name_H-M   'P 1'
#
loop_
_entity.id
_entity.type
_entity.pdbx_description
1 polymer ?
#
loop_
_entity_poly.entity_id
_entity_poly.type
_entity_poly.pdbx_seq_one_letter_code
_entity_poly.pdbx_strand_id
1 'polypeptide(L)'
;MSSQITQSPWQTAALVVARLIFAGVFLMAVTFKFMGMDATAGYIAAAGFPFPLFLAWCAAILEVALVLCFMTGAFFSQAAVVAAAYVLFLGFAFHG
;
A
#
# COMPACT_ATOMS: atom_id res chain seq x y z
N MET A 1 7.69 -4.18 35.72
CA MET A 1 8.95 -3.87 35.00
C MET A 1 8.73 -4.19 33.53
N SER A 2 8.56 -3.19 32.67
CA SER A 2 8.55 -3.37 31.23
C SER A 2 9.97 -3.72 30.78
N SER A 3 10.17 -4.94 30.29
CA SER A 3 11.43 -5.35 29.64
C SER A 3 11.68 -4.43 28.45
N GLN A 4 12.67 -3.55 28.55
CA GLN A 4 13.13 -2.73 27.44
C GLN A 4 13.77 -3.68 26.42
N ILE A 5 13.09 -3.91 25.29
CA ILE A 5 13.67 -4.64 24.18
C ILE A 5 14.67 -3.70 23.52
N THR A 6 15.94 -3.83 23.87
CA THR A 6 17.03 -3.11 23.20
C THR A 6 17.18 -3.68 21.79
N GLN A 7 16.72 -2.94 20.78
CA GLN A 7 16.94 -3.32 19.39
C GLN A 7 18.39 -3.00 18.99
N SER A 8 19.01 -3.90 18.24
CA SER A 8 20.31 -3.63 17.63
C SER A 8 20.19 -2.56 16.54
N PRO A 9 21.25 -1.78 16.27
CA PRO A 9 21.25 -0.79 15.19
C PRO A 9 20.84 -1.37 13.83
N TRP A 10 21.20 -2.63 13.57
CA TRP A 10 20.84 -3.35 12.34
C TRP A 10 19.34 -3.63 12.23
N GLN A 11 18.68 -3.97 13.34
CA GLN A 11 17.22 -4.15 13.36
C GLN A 11 16.49 -2.83 13.11
N THR A 12 16.97 -1.75 13.73
CA THR A 12 16.41 -0.40 13.50
C THR A 12 16.60 0.01 12.04
N ALA A 13 17.79 -0.18 11.48
CA ALA A 13 18.07 0.12 10.07
C ALA A 13 17.16 -0.69 9.14
N ALA A 14 17.01 -2.00 9.37
CA ALA A 14 16.13 -2.85 8.57
C ALA A 14 14.66 -2.39 8.62
N LEU A 15 14.16 -1.98 9.79
CA LEU A 15 12.79 -1.47 9.94
C LEU A 15 12.58 -0.15 9.20
N VAL A 16 13.54 0.78 9.28
CA VAL A 16 13.47 2.05 8.56
C VAL A 16 13.50 1.81 7.05
N VAL A 17 14.40 0.95 6.57
CA VAL A 17 14.49 0.61 5.15
C VAL A 17 13.19 -0.05 4.65
N ALA A 18 12.64 -1.03 5.38
CA ALA A 18 11.39 -1.67 5.01
C ALA A 18 10.23 -0.66 4.90
N ARG A 19 10.13 0.28 5.85
CA ARG A 19 9.14 1.35 5.82
C ARG A 19 9.27 2.24 4.60
N LEU A 20 10.49 2.66 4.26
CA LEU A 20 10.73 3.52 3.10
C LEU A 20 10.43 2.80 1.79
N ILE A 21 10.77 1.51 1.67
CA ILE A 21 10.45 0.72 0.47
C ILE A 21 8.93 0.62 0.30
N PHE A 22 8.21 0.20 1.33
CA PHE A 22 6.75 0.06 1.25
C PHE A 22 6.08 1.42 1.01
N ALA A 23 6.46 2.46 1.76
CA ALA A 23 5.91 3.80 1.56
C ALA A 23 6.18 4.31 0.13
N GLY A 24 7.39 4.11 -0.40
CA GLY A 24 7.75 4.56 -1.74
C GLY A 24 6.93 3.91 -2.85
N VAL A 25 6.75 2.58 -2.77
CA VAL A 25 5.94 1.83 -3.76
C VAL A 25 4.49 2.30 -3.74
N PHE A 26 3.88 2.41 -2.56
CA PHE A 26 2.49 2.85 -2.43
C PHE A 26 2.31 4.34 -2.77
N LEU A 27 3.29 5.19 -2.46
CA LEU A 27 3.26 6.60 -2.82
C LEU A 27 3.33 6.79 -4.33
N MET A 28 4.17 6.03 -5.02
CA MET A 28 4.19 6.00 -6.49
C MET A 28 2.83 5.54 -7.03
N ALA A 29 2.30 4.42 -6.53
CA ALA A 29 1.03 3.85 -6.98
C ALA A 29 -0.13 4.84 -6.85
N VAL A 30 -0.23 5.53 -5.70
CA VAL A 30 -1.31 6.48 -5.46
C VAL A 30 -1.15 7.77 -6.26
N THR A 31 0.10 8.22 -6.47
CA THR A 31 0.38 9.38 -7.32
C THR A 31 -0.11 9.13 -8.74
N PHE A 32 0.15 7.95 -9.31
CA PHE A 32 -0.37 7.61 -10.64
C PHE A 32 -1.90 7.56 -10.70
N LYS A 33 -2.58 7.12 -9.63
CA LYS A 33 -4.06 7.17 -9.58
C LYS A 33 -4.57 8.61 -9.56
N PHE A 34 -3.98 9.49 -8.76
CA PHE A 34 -4.38 10.89 -8.73
C PHE A 34 -4.09 11.63 -10.04
N MET A 35 -3.03 11.25 -10.76
CA MET A 35 -2.71 11.80 -12.09
C MET A 35 -3.63 11.29 -13.20
N GLY A 36 -4.26 10.13 -13.02
CA GLY A 36 -5.01 9.43 -14.07
C GLY A 36 -6.13 8.57 -13.52
N MET A 37 -7.09 9.18 -12.82
CA MET A 37 -8.17 8.43 -12.17
C MET A 37 -9.07 7.72 -13.18
N ASP A 38 -9.44 8.40 -14.27
CA ASP A 38 -10.28 7.81 -15.33
C ASP A 38 -9.57 6.66 -16.04
N ALA A 39 -8.25 6.76 -16.25
CA ALA A 39 -7.46 5.68 -16.80
C ALA A 39 -7.45 4.45 -15.86
N THR A 40 -7.29 4.69 -14.55
CA THR A 40 -7.36 3.62 -13.54
C THR A 40 -8.73 2.94 -13.54
N ALA A 41 -9.82 3.72 -13.60
CA ALA A 41 -11.16 3.19 -13.74
C ALA A 41 -11.32 2.37 -15.04
N GLY A 42 -10.73 2.82 -16.14
CA GLY A 42 -10.69 2.06 -17.41
C GLY A 42 -10.03 0.68 -17.27
N TYR A 43 -8.90 0.59 -16.57
CA TYR A 43 -8.24 -0.69 -16.28
C TYR A 43 -9.11 -1.61 -15.42
N ILE A 44 -9.80 -1.06 -14.41
CA ILE A 44 -10.73 -1.81 -13.55
C ILE A 44 -11.92 -2.34 -14.35
N ALA A 45 -12.47 -1.51 -15.23
CA ALA A 45 -13.57 -1.91 -16.13
C ALA A 45 -13.13 -3.01 -17.09
N ALA A 46 -11.92 -2.91 -17.65
CA ALA A 46 -11.35 -3.91 -18.55
C ALA A 46 -11.13 -5.27 -17.86
N ALA A 47 -10.82 -5.27 -16.57
CA ALA A 47 -10.76 -6.48 -15.74
C ALA A 47 -12.15 -7.07 -15.36
N GLY A 48 -13.24 -6.43 -15.79
CA GLY A 48 -14.62 -6.93 -15.61
C GLY A 48 -15.27 -6.58 -14.28
N PHE A 49 -14.67 -5.69 -13.48
CA PHE A 49 -15.24 -5.29 -12.19
C PHE A 49 -16.37 -4.25 -12.34
N PRO A 50 -17.44 -4.34 -11.54
CA PRO A 50 -18.50 -3.33 -11.53
C PRO A 50 -18.03 -2.04 -10.83
N PHE A 51 -18.69 -0.93 -11.14
CA PHE A 51 -18.44 0.39 -10.51
C PHE A 51 -16.95 0.82 -10.53
N PRO A 52 -16.30 0.85 -11.71
CA PRO A 52 -14.85 1.01 -11.82
C PRO A 52 -14.31 2.29 -11.19
N LEU A 53 -15.00 3.43 -11.36
CA LEU A 53 -14.56 4.70 -10.78
C LEU A 53 -14.60 4.69 -9.25
N PHE A 54 -15.64 4.08 -8.67
CA PHE A 54 -15.74 3.94 -7.21
C PHE A 54 -14.62 3.06 -6.67
N LEU A 55 -14.35 1.92 -7.31
CA LEU A 55 -13.25 1.04 -6.92
C LEU A 55 -11.88 1.70 -7.09
N ALA A 56 -11.69 2.54 -8.12
CA ALA A 56 -10.47 3.31 -8.31
C ALA A 56 -10.21 4.28 -7.13
N TRP A 57 -11.26 4.96 -6.65
CA TRP A 57 -11.16 5.82 -5.47
C TRP A 57 -10.92 5.04 -4.18
N CYS A 58 -11.61 3.91 -3.99
CA CYS A 58 -11.35 3.02 -2.85
C CYS A 58 -9.89 2.54 -2.83
N ALA A 59 -9.35 2.16 -3.99
CA ALA A 59 -7.95 1.81 -4.16
C ALA A 59 -7.03 2.98 -3.80
N ALA A 60 -7.27 4.18 -4.33
CA ALA A 60 -6.46 5.36 -4.01
C ALA A 60 -6.47 5.70 -2.51
N ILE A 61 -7.63 5.67 -1.86
CA ILE A 61 -7.75 5.95 -0.42
C ILE A 61 -6.98 4.92 0.42
N LEU A 62 -7.11 3.63 0.08
CA LEU A 62 -6.37 2.57 0.73
C LEU A 62 -4.86 2.80 0.60
N GLU A 63 -4.38 3.13 -0.58
CA GLU A 63 -2.96 3.39 -0.81
C GLU A 63 -2.46 4.62 -0.04
N VAL A 64 -3.23 5.71 0.04
CA VAL A 64 -2.90 6.85 0.92
C VAL A 64 -2.77 6.39 2.37
N ALA A 65 -3.73 5.63 2.88
CA ALA A 65 -3.70 5.13 4.25
C ALA A 65 -2.46 4.26 4.51
N LEU A 66 -2.08 3.40 3.56
CA LEU A 66 -0.87 2.58 3.64
C LEU A 66 0.40 3.43 3.65
N VAL A 67 0.51 4.44 2.79
CA VAL A 67 1.65 5.38 2.80
C VAL A 67 1.78 6.03 4.17
N LEU A 68 0.68 6.56 4.73
CA LEU A 68 0.69 7.21 6.04
C LEU A 68 1.11 6.22 7.15
N CYS A 69 0.61 4.99 7.13
CA CYS A 69 1.01 3.95 8.09
C CYS A 69 2.50 3.63 7.99
N PHE A 70 3.05 3.44 6.78
CA PHE A 70 4.46 3.12 6.60
C PHE A 70 5.39 4.30 6.93
N MET A 71 5.02 5.52 6.54
CA MET A 71 5.79 6.73 6.84
C MET A 71 5.82 7.03 8.33
N THR A 72 4.70 6.89 9.04
CA THR A 72 4.64 7.14 10.50
C THR A 72 5.10 5.96 11.33
N GLY A 73 5.01 4.73 10.79
CA GLY A 73 5.24 3.49 11.52
C GLY A 73 4.02 3.04 12.34
N ALA A 74 2.92 3.80 12.31
CA ALA A 74 1.68 3.43 12.97
C ALA A 74 1.11 2.16 12.31
N PHE A 75 0.72 1.19 13.14
CA PHE A 75 0.13 -0.08 12.69
C PHE A 75 0.97 -0.82 11.62
N PHE A 76 2.31 -0.71 11.67
CA PHE A 76 3.19 -1.21 10.60
C PHE A 76 2.93 -2.67 10.22
N SER A 77 2.85 -3.58 11.19
CA SER A 77 2.64 -5.01 10.92
C SER A 77 1.26 -5.27 10.29
N GLN A 78 0.20 -4.63 10.80
CA GLN A 78 -1.14 -4.75 10.26
C GLN A 78 -1.21 -4.17 8.84
N ALA A 79 -0.64 -2.98 8.63
CA ALA A 79 -0.56 -2.34 7.32
C ALA A 79 0.23 -3.18 6.33
N ALA A 80 1.31 -3.85 6.74
CA ALA A 80 2.07 -4.76 5.89
C ALA A 80 1.25 -5.98 5.44
N VAL A 81 0.45 -6.56 6.33
CA VAL A 81 -0.46 -7.68 5.97
C VAL A 81 -1.54 -7.21 4.99
N VAL A 82 -2.15 -6.04 5.24
CA VAL A 82 -3.15 -5.46 4.34
C VAL A 82 -2.53 -5.15 2.98
N ALA A 83 -1.33 -4.57 2.95
CA ALA A 83 -0.59 -4.31 1.72
C ALA A 83 -0.29 -5.60 0.94
N ALA A 84 0.15 -6.67 1.62
CA ALA A 84 0.40 -7.95 0.98
C ALA A 84 -0.89 -8.54 0.37
N ALA A 85 -1.99 -8.55 1.13
CA ALA A 85 -3.28 -9.02 0.62
C ALA A 85 -3.75 -8.20 -0.60
N TYR A 86 -3.60 -6.88 -0.53
CA TYR A 86 -3.96 -5.96 -1.61
C TYR A 86 -3.12 -6.19 -2.87
N VAL A 87 -1.79 -6.26 -2.74
CA VAL A 87 -0.88 -6.49 -3.88
C VAL A 87 -1.11 -7.87 -4.51
N LEU A 88 -1.34 -8.91 -3.71
CA LEU A 88 -1.69 -10.24 -4.23
C LEU A 88 -3.00 -10.21 -5.01
N PHE A 89 -4.04 -9.58 -4.44
CA PHE A 89 -5.31 -9.39 -5.15
C PHE A 89 -5.11 -8.67 -6.48
N LEU A 90 -4.37 -7.56 -6.50
CA LEU A 90 -4.08 -6.83 -7.74
C LEU A 90 -3.31 -7.68 -8.76
N GLY A 91 -2.35 -8.47 -8.30
CA GLY A 91 -1.59 -9.38 -9.16
C GLY A 91 -2.51 -10.34 -9.91
N PHE A 92 -3.37 -11.06 -9.18
CA PHE A 92 -4.30 -12.02 -9.78
C PHE A 92 -5.42 -11.37 -10.58
N ALA A 93 -6.01 -10.27 -10.09
CA ALA A 93 -7.16 -9.64 -10.72
C ALA A 93 -6.83 -8.93 -12.05
N PHE A 94 -5.58 -8.47 -12.24
CA PHE A 94 -5.19 -7.67 -13.39
C PHE A 94 -4.10 -8.30 -14.28
N HIS A 95 -3.40 -9.35 -13.82
CA HIS A 95 -2.28 -9.96 -14.55
C HIS A 95 -2.27 -11.51 -14.53
N GLY A 96 -3.24 -12.14 -13.84
CA GLY A 96 -3.34 -13.60 -13.69
C GLY A 96 -4.14 -14.28 -14.79
#